data_AF-A0A7C5BFI8-F1
#
_entry.id   AF-A0A7C5BFI8-F1
#
_cell.length_a   1.000
_cell.length_b   1.000
_cell.length_c   1.000
_cell.angle_alpha   90.00
_cell.angle_beta   90.00
_cell.angle_gamma   90.00
#
_symmetry.space_group_name_H-M   'P 1'
#
loop_
_entity.id
_entity.type
_entity.pdbx_description
1 polymer ?
#
loop_
_entity_poly.entity_id
_entity_poly.type
_entity_poly.pdbx_seq_one_letter_code
_entity_poly.pdbx_strand_id
1 'polypeptide(L)' 'MKLNERAQEILEMLWVQLEEKKQKTVNLGISKVDPTISELEKYGYINITSDKITLTDKGKIEG' A
#
# COMPACT_ATOMS: atom_id res chain seq x y z
N MET A 1 1.92 -16.08 4.20
CA MET A 1 1.91 -15.14 5.35
C MET A 1 0.56 -14.45 5.34
N LYS A 2 -0.08 -14.24 6.49
CA LYS A 2 -1.40 -13.61 6.54
C LYS A 2 -1.19 -12.16 6.96
N LEU A 3 -1.56 -11.21 6.11
CA LEU A 3 -1.69 -9.81 6.53
C LEU A 3 -2.72 -9.74 7.66
N ASN A 4 -2.53 -8.82 8.60
CA ASN A 4 -3.60 -8.53 9.55
C ASN A 4 -4.77 -7.85 8.80
N GLU A 5 -5.97 -7.90 9.37
CA GLU A 5 -7.18 -7.40 8.71
C GLU A 5 -7.03 -5.92 8.30
N ARG A 6 -6.43 -5.10 9.17
CA ARG A 6 -6.18 -3.68 8.90
C ARG A 6 -5.21 -3.44 7.73
N ALA A 7 -4.19 -4.28 7.57
CA ALA A 7 -3.24 -4.18 6.47
C ALA A 7 -3.89 -4.58 5.16
N GLN A 8 -4.77 -5.56 5.19
CA GLN A 8 -5.56 -5.95 4.04
C GLN A 8 -6.54 -4.84 3.63
N GLU A 9 -7.27 -4.23 4.57
CA GLU A 9 -8.13 -3.08 4.30
C GLU A 9 -7.36 -1.90 3.66
N ILE A 10 -6.16 -1.59 4.18
CA ILE A 10 -5.32 -0.53 3.60
C ILE A 10 -4.83 -0.93 2.20
N LEU A 11 -4.45 -2.20 1.99
CA LEU A 11 -4.02 -2.68 0.68
C LEU A 11 -5.13 -2.54 -0.36
N GLU A 12 -6.34 -2.97 -0.05
CA GLU A 12 -7.51 -2.82 -0.94
C GLU A 12 -7.81 -1.34 -1.21
N MET A 13 -7.75 -0.48 -0.18
CA MET A 13 -7.94 0.96 -0.35
C MET A 13 -6.90 1.56 -1.32
N LEU A 14 -5.63 1.16 -1.17
CA LEU A 14 -4.55 1.60 -2.05
C LEU A 14 -4.74 1.08 -3.48
N TRP A 15 -5.20 -0.15 -3.63
CA TRP A 15 -5.53 -0.77 -4.92
C TRP A 15 -6.59 0.02 -5.66
N VAL A 16 -7.71 0.32 -5.01
CA VAL A 16 -8.78 1.16 -5.57
C VAL A 16 -8.26 2.54 -6.00
N GLN A 17 -7.40 3.17 -5.18
CA GLN A 17 -6.87 4.49 -5.52
C GLN A 17 -5.88 4.45 -6.70
N LEU A 18 -5.01 3.46 -6.74
CA LEU A 18 -3.93 3.42 -7.72
C LEU A 18 -4.38 2.78 -9.05
N GLU A 19 -5.13 1.69 -9.01
CA GLU A 19 -5.59 0.96 -10.20
C GLU A 19 -6.93 1.51 -10.72
N GLU A 20 -7.99 1.56 -9.91
CA GLU A 20 -9.30 2.00 -10.40
C GLU A 20 -9.34 3.51 -10.68
N LYS A 21 -8.86 4.33 -9.73
CA LYS A 21 -8.80 5.79 -9.92
C LYS A 21 -7.61 6.25 -10.76
N LYS A 22 -6.79 5.32 -11.26
CA LYS A 22 -5.60 5.55 -12.08
C LYS A 22 -4.63 6.57 -11.46
N GLN A 23 -4.56 6.64 -10.13
CA GLN A 23 -3.55 7.47 -9.47
C GLN A 23 -2.19 6.78 -9.62
N LYS A 24 -1.17 7.54 -9.99
CA LYS A 24 0.19 6.98 -10.11
C LYS A 24 0.83 6.70 -8.75
N THR A 25 0.49 7.50 -7.75
CA THR A 25 1.09 7.46 -6.41
C THR A 25 0.13 8.03 -5.37
N VAL A 26 0.13 7.47 -4.17
CA VAL A 26 -0.58 8.03 -3.01
C VAL A 26 0.42 8.71 -2.10
N ASN A 27 0.19 9.97 -1.70
CA ASN A 27 1.05 10.65 -0.74
C ASN A 27 0.85 10.05 0.65
N LEU A 28 1.96 9.64 1.24
CA LEU A 28 2.01 8.90 2.50
C LEU A 28 1.81 9.83 3.71
N GLY A 29 2.14 11.12 3.57
CA GLY A 29 1.88 12.15 4.57
C GLY A 29 2.33 11.75 5.99
N ILE A 30 1.46 11.98 6.97
CA ILE A 30 1.68 11.63 8.39
C ILE A 30 1.63 10.10 8.61
N SER A 31 1.12 9.32 7.66
CA SER A 31 0.97 7.86 7.76
C SER A 31 2.30 7.09 7.66
N LYS A 32 3.44 7.79 7.51
CA LYS A 32 4.78 7.17 7.50
C LYS A 32 5.13 6.46 8.80
N VAL A 33 4.42 6.80 9.87
CA VAL A 33 4.56 6.20 11.20
C VAL A 33 3.55 5.07 11.42
N ASP A 34 2.64 4.80 10.47
CA ASP A 34 1.66 3.73 10.63
C ASP A 34 2.37 2.38 10.47
N PRO A 35 2.37 1.52 11.52
CA PRO A 35 3.04 0.22 11.47
C PRO A 35 2.47 -0.69 10.38
N THR A 36 1.23 -0.47 9.97
CA THR A 36 0.55 -1.22 8.91
C THR A 36 1.15 -0.93 7.53
N ILE A 37 1.52 0.32 7.27
CA ILE A 37 2.19 0.72 6.02
C ILE A 37 3.61 0.13 5.97
N SER A 38 4.32 0.18 7.09
CA SER A 38 5.63 -0.46 7.22
C SER A 38 5.56 -1.98 7.02
N GLU A 39 4.48 -2.61 7.49
CA GLU A 39 4.23 -4.03 7.30
C GLU A 39 3.98 -4.39 5.82
N LEU A 40 3.15 -3.59 5.13
CA LEU A 40 2.89 -3.77 3.70
C LEU A 40 4.17 -3.60 2.85
N GLU A 41 5.01 -2.61 3.18
CA GLU A 41 6.31 -2.43 2.53
C GLU A 41 7.24 -3.62 2.80
N LYS A 42 7.34 -4.06 4.07
CA LYS A 42 8.18 -5.19 4.47
C LYS A 42 7.79 -6.50 3.77
N TYR A 43 6.50 -6.74 3.56
CA TYR A 43 6.02 -7.91 2.83
C TYR A 43 6.02 -7.75 1.31
N GLY A 44 6.49 -6.60 0.80
CA GLY A 44 6.66 -6.32 -0.62
C GLY A 44 5.34 -6.12 -1.35
N TYR A 45 4.28 -5.66 -0.69
CA TYR A 45 3.01 -5.30 -1.33
C TYR A 45 3.07 -3.90 -1.93
N ILE A 46 3.72 -2.99 -1.23
CA ILE A 46 3.89 -1.60 -1.65
C ILE A 46 5.36 -1.22 -1.69
N ASN A 47 5.66 -0.16 -2.43
CA ASN A 47 6.96 0.48 -2.44
C ASN A 47 6.80 1.95 -2.07
N ILE A 48 7.67 2.46 -1.20
CA ILE A 48 7.63 3.84 -0.72
C ILE A 48 8.83 4.58 -1.33
N THR A 49 8.57 5.64 -2.09
CA THR A 49 9.62 6.47 -2.68
C THR A 49 9.27 7.93 -2.51
N SER A 50 10.15 8.72 -1.86
CA SER A 50 9.93 10.17 -1.64
C SER A 50 8.55 10.50 -1.07
N ASP A 51 8.15 9.78 0.01
CA ASP A 51 6.84 9.91 0.67
C ASP A 51 5.63 9.58 -0.20
N LYS A 52 5.84 8.78 -1.25
CA LYS A 52 4.79 8.29 -2.13
C LYS A 52 4.72 6.77 -2.11
N ILE A 53 3.51 6.26 -1.93
CA ILE A 53 3.20 4.84 -2.07
C ILE A 53 2.93 4.52 -3.55
N THR A 54 3.53 3.44 -4.01
CA THR A 54 3.17 2.73 -5.25
C THR A 54 2.89 1.27 -4.94
N LEU A 55 1.97 0.63 -5.66
CA LEU A 55 1.77 -0.81 -5.56
C LEU A 55 2.83 -1.56 -6.37
N THR A 56 3.34 -2.63 -5.79
CA THR A 56 4.15 -3.63 -6.50
C THR A 56 3.24 -4.58 -7.26
N ASP A 57 3.80 -5.42 -8.12
CA ASP A 57 3.03 -6.49 -8.79
C ASP A 57 2.28 -7.38 -7.80
N LYS A 58 2.90 -7.69 -6.65
CA LYS A 58 2.27 -8.48 -5.60
C LYS A 58 1.08 -7.76 -4.97
N GLY A 59 1.23 -6.47 -4.66
CA GLY A 59 0.14 -5.64 -4.14
C GLY A 59 -1.01 -5.47 -5.11
N LYS A 60 -0.74 -5.50 -6.42
CA LYS A 60 -1.79 -5.48 -7.46
C LYS A 60 -2.55 -6.79 -7.59
N ILE A 61 -1.93 -7.92 -7.28
CA ILE A 61 -2.53 -9.25 -7.38
C ILE A 61 -3.33 -9.61 -6.12
N GLU A 62 -2.86 -9.20 -4.95
CA GLU A 62 -3.48 -9.54 -3.65
C GLU A 62 -4.40 -8.44 -3.08
N GLY A 63 -4.44 -7.26 -3.70
CA GLY A 63 -5.28 -6.12 -3.28
C GLY A 63 -6.61 -6.03 -4.01
#